data_AF-A0A950GDW4-F1
#
_entry.id   AF-A0A950GDW4-F1
#
_cell.length_a   1.000
_cell.length_b   1.000
_cell.length_c   1.000
_cell.angle_alpha   90.00
_cell.angle_beta   90.00
_cell.angle_gamma   90.00
#
_symmetry.space_group_name_H-M   'P 1'
#
loop_
_entity.id
_entity.type
_entity.pdbx_description
1 polymer ?
#
loop_
_entity_poly.entity_id
_entity_poly.type
_entity_poly.pdbx_seq_one_letter_code
_entity_poly.pdbx_strand_id
1 'polypeptide(L)'
;MNRYARVQDGIVAEVFETEHDISTLFHPALLWVPVGNGQSVGEGWAYENGAFSQRTIAAPIPGPTLAELQAQLQILTARISALGQHS
;
A
#
# COMPACT_ATOMS: atom_id res chain seq x y z
N MET A 1 -7.38 14.78 25.30
CA MET A 1 -6.62 13.75 24.55
C MET A 1 -6.38 14.22 23.12
N ASN A 2 -5.13 14.20 22.69
CA ASN A 2 -4.68 14.55 21.35
C ASN A 2 -4.14 13.30 20.65
N ARG A 3 -4.41 13.17 19.36
CA ARG A 3 -3.96 12.03 18.56
C ARG A 3 -2.84 12.46 17.63
N TYR A 4 -1.81 11.63 17.53
CA TYR A 4 -0.65 11.85 16.68
C TYR A 4 -0.37 10.61 15.86
N ALA A 5 0.02 10.81 14.61
CA ALA A 5 0.49 9.76 13.71
C ALA A 5 2.00 9.88 13.58
N ARG A 6 2.73 8.80 13.89
CA ARG A 6 4.17 8.73 13.60
C ARG A 6 4.33 8.46 12.12
N VAL A 7 5.03 9.36 11.43
CA VAL A 7 5.32 9.22 10.00
C VAL A 7 6.76 8.79 9.81
N GLN A 8 6.98 7.71 9.08
CA GLN A 8 8.29 7.19 8.71
C GLN A 8 8.29 6.91 7.22
N ASP A 9 9.27 7.46 6.49
CA ASP A 9 9.39 7.32 5.03
C ASP A 9 8.09 7.70 4.27
N GLY A 10 7.39 8.73 4.76
CA GLY A 10 6.12 9.21 4.18
C GLY A 10 4.90 8.33 4.49
N ILE A 11 5.02 7.32 5.36
CA ILE A 11 3.95 6.40 5.75
C ILE A 11 3.69 6.48 7.25
N VAL A 12 2.42 6.45 7.65
CA VAL A 12 2.02 6.35 9.06
C VAL A 12 2.40 4.97 9.59
N ALA A 13 3.37 4.95 10.48
CA ALA A 13 3.88 3.73 11.11
C ALA A 13 3.09 3.35 12.36
N GLU A 14 2.63 4.33 13.15
CA GLU A 14 1.75 4.10 14.30
C GLU A 14 0.88 5.33 14.58
N VAL A 15 -0.23 5.12 15.27
CA VAL A 15 -1.10 6.19 15.76
C VAL A 15 -1.17 6.10 17.28
N PHE A 16 -0.85 7.20 17.95
CA PHE A 16 -0.76 7.27 19.41
C PHE A 16 -1.65 8.39 19.94
N GLU A 17 -2.28 8.16 21.09
CA GLU A 17 -3.18 9.13 21.73
C GLU A 17 -2.67 9.44 23.14
N THR A 18 -2.53 10.73 23.46
CA THR A 18 -1.97 11.17 24.74
C THR A 18 -2.51 12.54 25.14
N GLU A 19 -2.48 12.84 26.44
CA GLU A 19 -2.83 14.16 26.98
C GLU A 19 -1.61 15.07 27.12
N HIS A 20 -0.41 14.50 27.04
CA HIS A 20 0.85 15.22 27.18
C HIS A 20 1.44 15.59 25.81
N ASP A 21 2.37 16.53 25.80
CA ASP A 21 3.10 16.90 24.59
C ASP A 21 3.94 15.71 24.09
N ILE A 22 3.65 15.25 22.87
CA ILE A 22 4.29 14.08 22.24
C ILE A 22 5.82 14.22 22.14
N SER A 23 6.33 15.46 22.04
CA SER A 23 7.78 15.73 21.95
C SER A 23 8.54 15.46 23.25
N THR A 24 7.82 15.40 24.37
CA THR A 24 8.40 15.08 25.69
C THR A 24 8.40 13.59 25.98
N LEU A 25 7.59 12.80 25.25
CA LEU A 25 7.40 11.37 25.48
C LEU A 25 8.33 10.51 24.61
N PHE A 26 8.71 11.01 23.43
CA PHE A 26 9.48 10.25 22.45
C PHE A 26 10.74 10.98 22.01
N HIS A 27 11.66 10.23 21.40
CA HIS A 27 12.90 10.80 20.86
C HIS A 27 12.60 11.85 19.78
N PRO A 28 13.24 13.03 19.77
CA PRO A 28 12.93 14.14 18.86
C PRO A 28 13.23 13.85 17.38
N ALA A 29 13.91 12.74 17.09
CA ALA A 29 14.12 12.26 15.72
C ALA A 29 12.86 11.61 15.12
N LEU A 30 11.87 11.26 15.94
CA LEU A 30 10.61 10.70 15.46
C LEU A 30 9.69 11.84 14.97
N LEU A 31 9.21 11.71 13.73
CA LEU A 31 8.25 12.65 13.17
C LEU A 31 6.85 12.26 13.63
N TRP A 32 6.29 13.07 14.53
CA TRP A 32 4.90 12.97 14.97
C TRP A 32 4.07 14.08 14.37
N VAL A 33 3.02 13.71 13.64
CA VAL A 33 2.10 14.64 13.00
C VAL A 33 0.75 14.62 13.75
N PRO A 34 0.21 15.77 14.18
CA PRO A 34 -1.10 15.81 14.81
C PRO A 34 -2.20 15.37 13.84
N VAL A 35 -3.09 14.50 14.30
CA VAL A 35 -4.26 14.05 13.56
C VAL A 35 -5.43 14.96 13.92
N GLY A 36 -6.04 15.60 12.93
CA GLY A 36 -7.17 16.51 13.15
C GLY A 36 -8.37 15.79 13.78
N ASN A 37 -9.14 16.51 14.59
CA ASN A 37 -10.36 15.97 15.20
C ASN A 37 -11.32 15.44 14.13
N GLY A 38 -11.75 14.18 14.29
CA GLY A 38 -12.65 13.51 13.34
C GLY A 38 -11.96 12.85 12.13
N GLN A 39 -10.63 12.98 11.98
CA GLN A 39 -9.91 12.21 10.96
C GLN A 39 -9.64 10.79 11.47
N SER A 40 -10.09 9.81 10.70
CA SER A 40 -9.73 8.40 10.88
C SER A 40 -8.43 8.11 10.15
N VAL A 41 -7.30 8.42 10.78
CA VAL A 41 -5.96 8.02 10.30
C VAL A 41 -5.60 6.68 10.92
N GLY A 42 -5.04 5.79 10.10
CA GLY A 42 -4.56 4.48 10.54
C GLY A 42 -3.12 4.21 10.09
N GLU A 43 -2.57 3.11 10.60
CA GLU A 43 -1.29 2.58 10.14
C GLU A 43 -1.32 2.26 8.64
N GLY A 44 -0.20 2.47 7.95
CA GLY A 44 -0.05 2.23 6.51
C GLY A 44 -0.60 3.36 5.61
N TRP A 45 -1.18 4.42 6.18
CA TRP A 45 -1.62 5.58 5.42
C TRP A 45 -0.42 6.39 4.91
N ALA A 46 -0.52 6.99 3.73
CA ALA A 46 0.49 7.93 3.25
C ALA A 46 0.28 9.30 3.90
N TYR A 47 1.38 9.99 4.19
CA TYR A 47 1.38 11.39 4.60
C TYR A 47 2.22 12.20 3.61
N GLU A 48 1.52 12.92 2.72
CA GLU A 48 2.13 13.67 1.62
C GLU A 48 1.50 15.06 1.55
N ASN A 49 2.30 16.09 1.31
CA ASN A 49 1.84 17.49 1.20
C ASN A 49 0.98 17.97 2.39
N GLY A 50 1.25 17.48 3.60
CA GLY A 50 0.51 17.85 4.80
C GLY A 50 -0.83 17.12 4.99
N ALA A 51 -1.17 16.15 4.13
CA ALA A 51 -2.43 15.43 4.17
C ALA A 51 -2.23 13.92 4.32
N PHE A 52 -3.08 13.30 5.15
CA PHE A 52 -3.17 11.85 5.26
C PHE A 52 -4.05 11.28 4.14
N SER A 53 -3.54 10.30 3.42
CA SER A 53 -4.26 9.62 2.34
C SER A 53 -4.20 8.11 2.55
N GLN A 54 -5.36 7.46 2.51
CA GLN A 54 -5.42 6.00 2.56
C GLN A 54 -4.80 5.44 1.28
N ARG A 55 -3.65 4.77 1.39
CA ARG A 55 -3.17 3.95 0.28
C ARG A 55 -4.00 2.69 0.23
N THR A 56 -5.04 2.71 -0.57
CA THR A 56 -5.70 1.47 -1.02
C THR A 56 -4.68 0.74 -1.88
N ILE A 57 -4.01 -0.27 -1.32
CA ILE A 57 -3.27 -1.21 -2.15
C ILE A 57 -4.34 -1.80 -3.07
N ALA A 58 -4.25 -1.52 -4.37
CA ALA A 58 -5.18 -2.07 -5.34
C ALA A 58 -5.26 -3.58 -5.09
N ALA A 59 -6.48 -4.11 -4.98
CA ALA A 59 -6.66 -5.55 -4.78
C ALA A 59 -5.82 -6.29 -5.82
N PRO A 60 -5.10 -7.36 -5.43
CA PRO A 60 -4.29 -8.11 -6.37
C PRO A 60 -5.17 -8.49 -7.56
N ILE A 61 -4.78 -8.04 -8.75
CA ILE A 61 -5.47 -8.41 -9.98
C ILE A 61 -5.36 -9.93 -10.04
N PRO A 62 -6.48 -10.68 -10.07
CA PRO A 62 -6.40 -12.12 -10.14
C PRO A 62 -5.59 -12.50 -11.37
N GLY A 63 -4.48 -13.21 -11.14
CA GLY A 63 -3.68 -13.76 -12.23
C GLY A 63 -4.50 -14.77 -13.04
N PRO A 64 -4.02 -15.15 -14.23
CA PRO A 64 -4.69 -16.18 -15.03
C PRO A 64 -4.83 -17.47 -14.20
N THR A 65 -6.02 -18.06 -14.24
CA THR A 65 -6.28 -19.36 -13.64
C THR A 65 -5.48 -20.46 -14.35
N LEU A 66 -5.35 -21.62 -13.71
CA LEU A 66 -4.71 -22.80 -14.32
C LEU A 66 -5.34 -23.15 -15.68
N ALA A 67 -6.67 -23.06 -15.79
CA ALA A 67 -7.40 -23.32 -17.03
C ALA A 67 -7.03 -22.32 -18.13
N GLU A 68 -6.93 -21.02 -17.79
CA GLU A 68 -6.51 -19.98 -18.73
C GLU A 68 -5.05 -20.17 -19.16
N LEU A 69 -4.17 -20.59 -18.25
CA LEU A 69 -2.77 -20.88 -18.58
C LEU A 69 -2.64 -22.08 -19.53
N GLN A 70 -3.42 -23.14 -19.30
CA GLN A 70 -3.47 -24.31 -20.18
C GLN A 70 -3.93 -23.93 -21.58
N ALA A 71 -5.00 -23.14 -21.70
CA ALA A 71 -5.49 -22.67 -23.00
C ALA A 71 -4.42 -21.84 -23.75
N GLN A 72 -3.71 -20.96 -23.05
CA GLN A 72 -2.62 -20.16 -23.63
C GLN A 72 -1.47 -21.05 -24.15
N LEU A 73 -1.09 -22.10 -23.42
CA LEU A 73 -0.06 -23.05 -23.86
C LEU A 73 -0.48 -23.84 -25.10
N GLN A 74 -1.75 -24.24 -25.19
CA GLN A 74 -2.27 -24.93 -26.37
C GLN A 74 -2.27 -24.03 -27.61
N ILE A 75 -2.70 -22.77 -27.46
CA ILE A 75 -2.66 -21.78 -28.54
C ILE A 75 -1.22 -21.55 -29.01
N LEU A 76 -0.27 -21.39 -28.08
CA LEU A 76 1.13 -21.19 -28.42
C LEU A 76 1.69 -22.41 -29.19
N THR A 77 1.37 -23.61 -28.72
CA THR A 77 1.77 -24.86 -29.37
C THR A 77 1.23 -24.93 -30.81
N ALA A 78 -0.06 -24.63 -31.00
CA ALA A 78 -0.67 -24.62 -32.33
C ALA A 78 -0.01 -23.60 -33.27
N ARG A 79 0.33 -22.42 -32.75
CA ARG A 79 1.02 -21.37 -33.52
C ARG A 79 2.43 -21.78 -33.94
N ILE A 80 3.19 -22.41 -33.05
CA ILE A 80 4.53 -22.93 -33.36
C ILE A 80 4.43 -24.01 -34.46
N SER A 81 3.48 -24.94 -34.33
CA SER A 81 3.26 -25.98 -35.34
C SER A 81 2.86 -25.41 -36.70
N ALA A 82 2.02 -24.37 -36.73
CA ALA A 82 1.62 -23.72 -37.98
C ALA A 82 2.79 -22.99 -38.67
N LEU A 83 3.65 -22.32 -37.90
CA LEU A 83 4.85 -21.68 -38.43
C LEU A 83 5.87 -22.70 -38.97
N GLY A 84 6.01 -23.85 -38.31
CA GLY A 84 6.90 -24.93 -38.76
C GLY A 84 6.43 -25.66 -40.03
N GLN A 85 5.16 -25.55 -40.42
CA GLN A 85 4.60 -26.15 -41.65
C GLN A 85 4.75 -25.25 -42.88
N HIS A 86 5.18 -23.99 -42.69
CA HIS A 86 5.42 -23.01 -43.75
C HIS A 86 6.92 -22.83 -44.08
N SER A 87 7.78 -23.74 -43.60
CA SER A 87 9.22 -23.83 -43.92
C SER A 87 9.50 -25.04 -44.80
#